data_AF-A0A1R0L3S5-F1
#
_entry.id   AF-A0A1R0L3S5-F1
#
_cell.length_a   1.000
_cell.length_b   1.000
_cell.length_c   1.000
_cell.angle_alpha   90.00
_cell.angle_beta   90.00
_cell.angle_gamma   90.00
#
_symmetry.space_group_name_H-M   'P 1'
#
loop_
_entity.id
_entity.type
_entity.pdbx_description
1 polymer ?
#
loop_
_entity_poly.entity_id
_entity_poly.type
_entity_poly.pdbx_seq_one_letter_code
_entity_poly.pdbx_strand_id
1 'polypeptide(L)'
;MTGRPTEPTMQSRRTFLRRGALAAMAVPLAAACGPGYDESPDPLGPLLRAAETDAAGAKALTGAEAESVATARAAHAAALKTEVDRLNRPRPTQAGPAEDPPSSVDGLKERLSQARKQAEGLVPSLPRYRAGMVASIAAGCAALQQSSDKLGRGDDAGAVEVPAGAPLGQETAEAVQQALAAEHAAVWVYGLVSAYLPAAFTGAVTRGAAEHVKRRNVCERMLSAGGQTPTGPEAAYVPPKPVTDAGTAMELVATAESDASAAWLGVIDRTDDAALRTTALNALIGSARRGTAWRAEFGATPVAIAMPGQAT
;
A
#
# COMPACT_ATOMS: atom_id res chain seq x y z
N MET A 1 28.58 -65.30 -58.69
CA MET A 1 27.49 -64.57 -58.00
C MET A 1 27.72 -63.08 -58.24
N THR A 2 27.25 -62.56 -59.36
CA THR A 2 25.93 -61.87 -59.55
C THR A 2 25.91 -60.45 -58.99
N GLY A 3 25.69 -59.47 -59.87
CA GLY A 3 24.94 -58.25 -59.54
C GLY A 3 25.73 -56.95 -59.49
N ARG A 4 25.60 -56.16 -60.56
CA ARG A 4 25.81 -54.69 -60.61
C ARG A 4 24.51 -53.99 -60.09
N PRO A 5 24.41 -52.65 -60.17
CA PRO A 5 24.67 -51.61 -59.16
C PRO A 5 23.37 -51.05 -58.50
N THR A 6 23.46 -50.09 -57.57
CA THR A 6 22.58 -48.89 -57.47
C THR A 6 22.96 -48.01 -56.28
N GLU A 7 23.12 -46.70 -56.52
CA GLU A 7 23.06 -45.65 -55.50
C GLU A 7 21.63 -45.54 -54.94
N PRO A 8 21.46 -45.09 -53.69
CA PRO A 8 20.21 -44.52 -53.23
C PRO A 8 20.32 -42.99 -53.09
N THR A 9 19.73 -42.28 -54.06
CA THR A 9 19.10 -40.97 -53.84
C THR A 9 17.99 -41.06 -52.78
N MET A 10 17.99 -40.17 -51.79
CA MET A 10 16.78 -39.77 -51.04
C MET A 10 16.82 -38.24 -50.85
N GLN A 11 16.28 -37.46 -51.78
CA GLN A 11 14.88 -37.01 -51.86
C GLN A 11 14.36 -36.26 -50.62
N SER A 12 14.30 -34.94 -50.82
CA SER A 12 13.29 -34.01 -50.31
C SER A 12 11.92 -34.67 -50.05
N ARG A 13 11.39 -34.45 -48.85
CA ARG A 13 9.97 -34.64 -48.51
C ARG A 13 9.40 -33.39 -47.87
N ARG A 14 9.27 -32.33 -48.67
CA ARG A 14 8.00 -31.58 -48.68
C ARG A 14 6.92 -32.56 -49.14
N THR A 15 6.01 -32.95 -48.25
CA THR A 15 4.58 -33.24 -48.52
C THR A 15 3.99 -33.78 -47.22
N PHE A 16 3.50 -32.89 -46.37
CA PHE A 16 2.20 -33.12 -45.77
C PHE A 16 1.39 -31.83 -45.92
N LEU A 17 0.31 -31.99 -46.69
CA LEU A 17 -0.65 -31.01 -47.17
C LEU A 17 -1.29 -30.26 -45.98
N ARG A 18 -1.46 -28.93 -46.06
CA ARG A 18 -2.57 -28.23 -46.74
C ARG A 18 -3.94 -28.85 -46.45
N ARG A 19 -4.65 -28.27 -45.48
CA ARG A 19 -6.13 -28.13 -45.30
C ARG A 19 -6.32 -27.51 -43.91
N GLY A 20 -6.92 -26.36 -43.68
CA GLY A 20 -7.64 -25.42 -44.51
C GLY A 20 -8.01 -24.20 -43.66
N ALA A 21 -8.78 -23.30 -44.27
CA ALA A 21 -9.41 -22.10 -43.72
C ALA A 21 -8.49 -20.90 -43.43
N LEU A 22 -8.47 -19.96 -44.38
CA LEU A 22 -8.39 -18.53 -44.06
C LEU A 22 -9.54 -18.22 -43.10
N ALA A 23 -9.27 -18.20 -41.80
CA ALA A 23 -10.03 -17.34 -40.90
C ALA A 23 -9.42 -15.96 -41.05
N ALA A 24 -10.08 -15.11 -41.85
CA ALA A 24 -9.85 -13.68 -41.77
C ALA A 24 -10.03 -13.29 -40.30
N MET A 25 -8.93 -13.02 -39.61
CA MET A 25 -8.96 -12.35 -38.32
C MET A 25 -9.50 -10.96 -38.63
N ALA A 26 -10.82 -10.83 -38.55
CA ALA A 26 -11.47 -9.56 -38.38
C ALA A 26 -10.92 -9.01 -37.06
N VAL A 27 -9.82 -8.26 -37.16
CA VAL A 27 -9.48 -7.28 -36.14
C VAL A 27 -10.72 -6.39 -36.08
N PRO A 28 -11.49 -6.37 -34.99
CA PRO A 28 -12.45 -5.32 -34.82
C PRO A 28 -11.61 -4.05 -34.68
N LEU A 29 -11.47 -3.32 -35.78
CA LEU A 29 -11.26 -1.88 -35.76
C LEU A 29 -12.55 -1.30 -35.16
N ALA A 30 -12.73 -1.51 -33.86
CA ALA A 30 -13.73 -0.84 -33.07
C ALA A 30 -13.33 0.63 -33.10
N ALA A 31 -14.07 1.35 -33.93
CA ALA A 31 -14.20 2.79 -34.02
C ALA A 31 -13.37 3.58 -33.00
N ALA A 32 -12.36 4.29 -33.49
CA ALA A 32 -11.69 5.39 -32.79
C ALA A 32 -12.60 6.64 -32.60
N CYS A 33 -13.91 6.41 -32.47
CA CYS A 33 -14.94 7.41 -32.25
C CYS A 33 -15.90 6.92 -31.14
N GLY A 34 -15.36 6.40 -30.04
CA GLY A 34 -16.07 6.38 -28.78
C GLY A 34 -15.86 7.72 -28.07
N PRO A 35 -16.83 8.22 -27.29
CA PRO A 35 -16.55 9.34 -26.39
C PRO A 35 -15.36 8.94 -25.52
N GLY A 36 -14.40 9.83 -25.27
CA GLY A 36 -13.12 9.52 -24.59
C GLY A 36 -13.22 9.09 -23.12
N TYR A 37 -14.32 8.44 -22.72
CA TYR A 37 -14.56 7.89 -21.40
C TYR A 37 -14.39 6.37 -21.41
N ASP A 38 -13.75 5.86 -20.36
CA ASP A 38 -13.52 4.44 -20.12
C ASP A 38 -14.82 3.75 -19.70
N GLU A 39 -15.33 2.85 -20.56
CA GLU A 39 -16.57 2.09 -20.32
C GLU A 39 -16.35 0.86 -19.41
N SER A 40 -15.11 0.59 -18.98
CA SER A 40 -14.84 -0.50 -18.06
C SER A 40 -15.40 -0.23 -16.65
N PRO A 41 -15.83 -1.27 -15.92
CA PRO A 41 -16.25 -1.10 -14.53
C PRO A 41 -15.15 -0.51 -13.65
N ASP A 42 -15.57 0.25 -12.63
CA ASP A 42 -14.60 0.87 -11.72
C ASP A 42 -13.77 -0.18 -10.94
N PRO A 43 -12.43 -0.14 -11.03
CA PRO A 43 -11.57 -1.10 -10.32
C PRO A 43 -11.69 -1.01 -8.79
N LEU A 44 -12.21 0.10 -8.24
CA LEU A 44 -12.44 0.26 -6.80
C LEU A 44 -13.76 -0.36 -6.32
N GLY A 45 -14.66 -0.74 -7.23
CA GLY A 45 -15.98 -1.30 -6.89
C GLY A 45 -15.91 -2.54 -5.98
N PRO A 46 -15.03 -3.51 -6.24
CA PRO A 46 -14.82 -4.64 -5.33
C PRO A 46 -14.32 -4.23 -3.93
N LEU A 47 -13.38 -3.29 -3.84
CA LEU A 47 -12.84 -2.83 -2.57
C LEU A 47 -13.89 -2.06 -1.74
N LEU A 48 -14.76 -1.29 -2.41
CA LEU A 48 -15.91 -0.61 -1.81
C LEU A 48 -16.89 -1.61 -1.20
N ARG A 49 -17.34 -2.59 -1.99
CA ARG A 49 -18.28 -3.63 -1.50
C ARG A 49 -17.70 -4.39 -0.31
N ALA A 50 -16.42 -4.75 -0.36
CA ALA A 50 -15.75 -5.39 0.76
C ALA A 50 -15.82 -4.51 2.02
N ALA A 51 -15.50 -3.22 1.91
CA ALA A 51 -15.56 -2.28 3.04
C ALA A 51 -16.96 -2.12 3.64
N GLU A 52 -17.99 -2.06 2.80
CA GLU A 52 -19.39 -2.00 3.24
C GLU A 52 -19.81 -3.28 3.98
N THR A 53 -19.51 -4.45 3.41
CA THR A 53 -19.79 -5.76 4.02
C THR A 53 -19.04 -5.95 5.33
N ASP A 54 -17.76 -5.57 5.40
CA ASP A 54 -16.93 -5.65 6.61
C ASP A 54 -17.49 -4.77 7.72
N ALA A 55 -17.85 -3.52 7.39
CA ALA A 55 -18.42 -2.58 8.34
C ALA A 55 -19.78 -3.06 8.88
N ALA A 56 -20.61 -3.64 8.01
CA ALA A 56 -21.90 -4.20 8.42
C ALA A 56 -21.73 -5.41 9.34
N GLY A 57 -20.85 -6.35 8.98
CA GLY A 57 -20.55 -7.53 9.81
C GLY A 57 -19.96 -7.13 11.16
N ALA A 58 -18.98 -6.23 11.18
CA ALA A 58 -18.37 -5.73 12.41
C ALA A 58 -19.37 -5.04 13.34
N LYS A 59 -20.33 -4.27 12.81
CA LYS A 59 -21.41 -3.64 13.61
C LYS A 59 -22.36 -4.64 14.26
N ALA A 60 -22.49 -5.83 13.69
CA ALA A 60 -23.32 -6.91 14.25
C ALA A 60 -22.62 -7.69 15.37
N LEU A 61 -21.31 -7.47 15.54
CA LEU A 61 -20.50 -8.09 16.59
C LEU A 61 -20.36 -7.16 17.80
N THR A 62 -19.90 -7.71 18.92
CA THR A 62 -19.63 -6.97 20.15
C THR A 62 -18.13 -6.96 20.47
N GLY A 63 -17.69 -5.93 21.21
CA GLY A 63 -16.29 -5.81 21.67
C GLY A 63 -15.50 -4.74 20.92
N ALA A 64 -14.42 -4.27 21.58
CA ALA A 64 -13.62 -3.14 21.10
C ALA A 64 -12.97 -3.37 19.73
N GLU A 65 -12.58 -4.62 19.42
CA GLU A 65 -12.05 -4.98 18.10
C GLU A 65 -13.10 -4.79 17.00
N ALA A 66 -14.33 -5.27 17.23
CA ALA A 66 -15.44 -5.13 16.29
C ALA A 66 -15.83 -3.66 16.11
N GLU A 67 -15.90 -2.87 17.18
CA GLU A 67 -16.19 -1.44 17.13
C GLU A 67 -15.14 -0.65 16.33
N SER A 68 -13.86 -0.97 16.53
CA SER A 68 -12.74 -0.35 15.80
C SER A 68 -12.79 -0.67 14.31
N VAL A 69 -13.04 -1.94 13.95
CA VAL A 69 -13.17 -2.37 12.55
C VAL A 69 -14.42 -1.76 11.90
N ALA A 70 -15.56 -1.75 12.59
CA ALA A 70 -16.79 -1.14 12.11
C ALA A 70 -16.60 0.35 11.77
N THR A 71 -15.94 1.09 12.66
CA THR A 71 -15.68 2.52 12.48
C THR A 71 -14.74 2.77 11.30
N ALA A 72 -13.60 2.09 11.25
CA ALA A 72 -12.62 2.30 10.21
C ALA A 72 -13.11 1.83 8.83
N ARG A 73 -13.71 0.64 8.71
CA ARG A 73 -14.22 0.14 7.43
C ARG A 73 -15.41 0.94 6.93
N ALA A 74 -16.24 1.52 7.81
CA ALA A 74 -17.28 2.47 7.39
C ALA A 74 -16.68 3.76 6.82
N ALA A 75 -15.61 4.28 7.41
CA ALA A 75 -14.90 5.45 6.87
C ALA A 75 -14.26 5.16 5.50
N HIS A 76 -13.67 3.96 5.33
CA HIS A 76 -13.12 3.53 4.04
C HIS A 76 -14.21 3.39 2.98
N ALA A 77 -15.34 2.77 3.33
CA ALA A 77 -16.49 2.62 2.44
C ALA A 77 -17.00 3.99 1.99
N ALA A 78 -17.11 4.96 2.90
CA ALA A 78 -17.53 6.32 2.55
C ALA A 78 -16.57 6.99 1.56
N ALA A 79 -15.26 6.94 1.80
CA ALA A 79 -14.26 7.52 0.90
C ALA A 79 -14.26 6.86 -0.49
N LEU A 80 -14.27 5.53 -0.53
CA LEU A 80 -14.35 4.75 -1.77
C LEU A 80 -15.65 5.05 -2.53
N LYS A 81 -16.77 5.15 -1.82
CA LYS A 81 -18.07 5.45 -2.41
C LYS A 81 -18.08 6.83 -3.07
N THR A 82 -17.59 7.86 -2.37
CA THR A 82 -17.47 9.20 -2.94
C THR A 82 -16.68 9.18 -4.24
N GLU A 83 -15.56 8.45 -4.28
CA GLU A 83 -14.70 8.43 -5.48
C GLU A 83 -15.24 7.56 -6.63
N VAL A 84 -15.91 6.45 -6.32
CA VAL A 84 -16.59 5.62 -7.33
C VAL A 84 -17.77 6.38 -7.92
N ASP A 85 -18.60 7.03 -7.09
CA ASP A 85 -19.75 7.81 -7.53
C ASP A 85 -19.29 9.03 -8.36
N ARG A 86 -18.17 9.68 -8.01
CA ARG A 86 -17.61 10.81 -8.75
C ARG A 86 -17.28 10.48 -10.20
N LEU A 87 -16.74 9.29 -10.48
CA LEU A 87 -16.42 8.88 -11.85
C LEU A 87 -17.61 8.33 -12.62
N ASN A 88 -18.70 7.95 -11.94
CA ASN A 88 -19.95 7.47 -12.53
C ASN A 88 -19.72 6.42 -13.65
N ARG A 89 -18.79 5.48 -13.41
CA ARG A 89 -18.47 4.41 -14.37
C ARG A 89 -19.59 3.37 -14.41
N PRO A 90 -19.76 2.65 -15.55
CA PRO A 90 -20.72 1.56 -15.64
C PRO A 90 -20.53 0.53 -14.54
N ARG A 91 -21.64 0.03 -13.98
CA ARG A 91 -21.56 -1.11 -13.05
C ARG A 91 -21.27 -2.40 -13.82
N PRO A 92 -20.53 -3.36 -13.23
CA PRO A 92 -20.35 -4.66 -13.86
C PRO A 92 -21.69 -5.32 -14.20
N THR A 93 -21.82 -5.85 -15.43
CA THR A 93 -23.01 -6.59 -15.89
C THR A 93 -23.29 -7.85 -15.05
N GLN A 94 -22.25 -8.42 -14.45
CA GLN A 94 -22.34 -9.40 -13.38
C GLN A 94 -21.62 -8.83 -12.15
N ALA A 95 -22.39 -8.36 -11.17
CA ALA A 95 -21.87 -8.34 -9.82
C ALA A 95 -21.66 -9.80 -9.41
N GLY A 96 -20.44 -10.18 -9.03
CA GLY A 96 -20.21 -11.47 -8.36
C GLY A 96 -21.18 -11.63 -7.17
N PRO A 97 -21.41 -12.87 -6.69
CA PRO A 97 -22.34 -13.11 -5.59
C PRO A 97 -22.08 -12.16 -4.43
N ALA A 98 -23.16 -11.67 -3.80
CA ALA A 98 -23.04 -10.86 -2.61
C ALA A 98 -22.28 -11.66 -1.56
N GLU A 99 -21.15 -11.14 -1.08
CA GLU A 99 -20.42 -11.77 0.01
C GLU A 99 -21.19 -11.56 1.30
N ASP A 100 -21.38 -12.65 2.06
CA ASP A 100 -22.02 -12.60 3.36
C ASP A 100 -21.15 -11.78 4.34
N PRO A 101 -21.78 -10.96 5.20
CA PRO A 101 -21.06 -10.24 6.24
C PRO A 101 -20.29 -11.19 7.17
N PRO A 102 -19.06 -10.82 7.60
CA PRO A 102 -18.34 -11.61 8.60
C PRO A 102 -19.13 -11.67 9.91
N SER A 103 -19.31 -12.88 10.44
CA SER A 103 -20.08 -13.16 11.66
C SER A 103 -19.23 -13.50 12.88
N SER A 104 -17.91 -13.32 12.77
CA SER A 104 -16.96 -13.53 13.87
C SER A 104 -15.73 -12.63 13.73
N VAL A 105 -14.97 -12.48 14.83
CA VAL A 105 -13.70 -11.73 14.84
C VAL A 105 -12.65 -12.41 13.94
N ASP A 106 -12.62 -13.73 13.88
CA ASP A 106 -11.77 -14.47 12.94
C ASP A 106 -12.14 -14.17 11.48
N GLY A 107 -13.44 -14.02 11.20
CA GLY A 107 -13.93 -13.53 9.91
C GLY A 107 -13.39 -12.12 9.60
N LEU A 108 -13.44 -11.20 10.58
CA LEU A 108 -12.89 -9.85 10.41
C LEU A 108 -11.38 -9.86 10.13
N LYS A 109 -10.61 -10.71 10.82
CA LYS A 109 -9.17 -10.89 10.59
C LYS A 109 -8.86 -11.25 9.14
N GLU A 110 -9.56 -12.25 8.60
CA GLU A 110 -9.36 -12.70 7.22
C GLU A 110 -9.74 -11.59 6.22
N ARG A 111 -10.86 -10.92 6.47
CA ARG A 111 -11.37 -9.83 5.62
C ARG A 111 -10.44 -8.63 5.58
N LEU A 112 -9.85 -8.23 6.71
CA LEU A 112 -8.83 -7.18 6.77
C LEU A 112 -7.57 -7.56 5.98
N SER A 113 -7.14 -8.82 6.04
CA SER A 113 -5.99 -9.32 5.28
C SER A 113 -6.25 -9.27 3.77
N GLN A 114 -7.43 -9.71 3.34
CA GLN A 114 -7.85 -9.66 1.95
C GLN A 114 -7.98 -8.23 1.44
N ALA A 115 -8.64 -7.36 2.20
CA ALA A 115 -8.82 -5.95 1.84
C ALA A 115 -7.48 -5.22 1.72
N ARG A 116 -6.52 -5.51 2.61
CA ARG A 116 -5.15 -4.98 2.53
C ARG A 116 -4.46 -5.43 1.25
N LYS A 117 -4.40 -6.74 0.99
CA LYS A 117 -3.75 -7.30 -0.23
C LYS A 117 -4.36 -6.74 -1.52
N GLN A 118 -5.67 -6.64 -1.56
CA GLN A 118 -6.37 -6.05 -2.69
C GLN A 118 -6.01 -4.58 -2.89
N ALA A 119 -6.00 -3.78 -1.82
CA ALA A 119 -5.63 -2.38 -1.89
C ALA A 119 -4.17 -2.21 -2.34
N GLU A 120 -3.23 -2.96 -1.76
CA GLU A 120 -1.81 -2.93 -2.13
C GLU A 120 -1.60 -3.24 -3.62
N GLY A 121 -2.30 -4.24 -4.16
CA GLY A 121 -2.19 -4.62 -5.58
C GLY A 121 -2.71 -3.57 -6.56
N LEU A 122 -3.58 -2.65 -6.11
CA LEU A 122 -4.15 -1.60 -6.95
C LEU A 122 -3.26 -0.35 -7.03
N VAL A 123 -2.59 0.03 -5.94
CA VAL A 123 -1.82 1.29 -5.81
C VAL A 123 -0.88 1.60 -7.00
N PRO A 124 -0.09 0.64 -7.54
CA PRO A 124 0.85 0.93 -8.62
C PRO A 124 0.20 1.29 -9.96
N SER A 125 -1.07 0.92 -10.17
CA SER A 125 -1.77 1.06 -11.46
C SER A 125 -2.84 2.15 -11.49
N LEU A 126 -3.21 2.70 -10.33
CA LEU A 126 -4.26 3.71 -10.22
C LEU A 126 -3.75 5.11 -10.61
N PRO A 127 -4.63 6.04 -11.04
CA PRO A 127 -4.28 7.47 -11.10
C PRO A 127 -3.87 8.03 -9.73
N ARG A 128 -3.02 9.07 -9.69
CA ARG A 128 -2.41 9.65 -8.47
C ARG A 128 -3.37 9.74 -7.29
N TYR A 129 -4.46 10.49 -7.48
CA TYR A 129 -5.49 10.71 -6.46
C TYR A 129 -6.05 9.40 -5.88
N ARG A 130 -6.35 8.42 -6.74
CA ARG A 130 -6.89 7.13 -6.31
C ARG A 130 -5.83 6.26 -5.64
N ALA A 131 -4.58 6.36 -6.05
CA ALA A 131 -3.50 5.59 -5.45
C ALA A 131 -3.20 6.01 -4.01
N GLY A 132 -3.17 7.32 -3.74
CA GLY A 132 -3.05 7.84 -2.37
C GLY A 132 -4.17 7.35 -1.46
N MET A 133 -5.42 7.51 -1.91
CA MET A 133 -6.59 7.04 -1.16
C MET A 133 -6.51 5.54 -0.86
N VAL A 134 -6.22 4.71 -1.87
CA VAL A 134 -6.13 3.26 -1.70
C VAL A 134 -4.92 2.84 -0.86
N ALA A 135 -3.79 3.53 -0.96
CA ALA A 135 -2.62 3.32 -0.12
C ALA A 135 -2.92 3.61 1.36
N SER A 136 -3.64 4.71 1.63
CA SER A 136 -4.12 5.04 2.96
C SER A 136 -5.03 3.95 3.53
N ILE A 137 -5.96 3.42 2.72
CA ILE A 137 -6.85 2.32 3.13
C ILE A 137 -6.05 1.04 3.43
N ALA A 138 -5.02 0.72 2.63
CA ALA A 138 -4.14 -0.41 2.89
C ALA A 138 -3.41 -0.25 4.25
N ALA A 139 -2.89 0.94 4.53
CA ALA A 139 -2.26 1.27 5.80
C ALA A 139 -3.23 1.20 6.99
N GLY A 140 -4.46 1.68 6.82
CA GLY A 140 -5.52 1.58 7.82
C GLY A 140 -5.91 0.14 8.16
N CYS A 141 -6.03 -0.73 7.15
CA CYS A 141 -6.25 -2.16 7.36
C CYS A 141 -5.07 -2.81 8.11
N ALA A 142 -3.83 -2.45 7.76
CA ALA A 142 -2.64 -2.94 8.44
C ALA A 142 -2.54 -2.43 9.90
N ALA A 143 -2.96 -1.20 10.17
CA ALA A 143 -3.07 -0.65 11.52
C ALA A 143 -4.10 -1.42 12.36
N LEU A 144 -5.31 -1.67 11.82
CA LEU A 144 -6.33 -2.47 12.52
C LEU A 144 -5.81 -3.86 12.88
N GLN A 145 -5.14 -4.54 11.94
CA GLN A 145 -4.48 -5.83 12.17
C GLN A 145 -3.45 -5.78 13.31
N GLN A 146 -2.72 -4.68 13.42
CA GLN A 146 -1.71 -4.49 14.46
C GLN A 146 -2.29 -4.10 15.83
N SER A 147 -3.56 -3.68 15.90
CA SER A 147 -4.17 -3.19 17.14
C SER A 147 -4.58 -4.28 18.13
N SER A 148 -4.74 -5.53 17.68
CA SER A 148 -5.09 -6.66 18.53
C SER A 148 -4.64 -7.98 17.92
N ASP A 149 -4.08 -8.88 18.72
CA ASP A 149 -3.71 -10.23 18.26
C ASP A 149 -4.91 -11.03 17.73
N LYS A 150 -6.14 -10.71 18.18
CA LYS A 150 -7.39 -11.35 17.68
C LYS A 150 -7.72 -10.95 16.24
N LEU A 151 -7.39 -9.72 15.84
CA LEU A 151 -7.53 -9.26 14.45
C LEU A 151 -6.39 -9.76 13.56
N GLY A 152 -5.39 -10.42 14.17
CA GLY A 152 -4.21 -10.96 13.50
C GLY A 152 -3.25 -9.87 13.06
N ARG A 153 -1.96 -10.03 13.39
CA ARG A 153 -0.90 -9.02 13.12
C ARG A 153 -0.70 -8.63 11.64
N GLY A 154 -1.33 -9.38 10.73
CA GLY A 154 -1.19 -9.22 9.29
C GLY A 154 0.21 -9.58 8.78
N ASP A 155 0.37 -9.56 7.47
CA ASP A 155 1.66 -9.76 6.82
C ASP A 155 2.60 -8.58 7.10
N ASP A 156 3.91 -8.79 7.06
CA ASP A 156 4.84 -7.67 7.16
C ASP A 156 4.74 -6.72 5.97
N ALA A 157 5.14 -5.46 6.15
CA ALA A 157 5.28 -4.55 5.02
C ALA A 157 6.39 -5.07 4.10
N GLY A 158 6.25 -4.86 2.79
CA GLY A 158 7.30 -5.22 1.84
C GLY A 158 8.61 -4.44 2.09
N ALA A 159 9.67 -4.83 1.40
CA ALA A 159 10.94 -4.13 1.49
C ALA A 159 10.83 -2.70 0.92
N VAL A 160 11.53 -1.76 1.54
CA VAL A 160 11.70 -0.39 1.04
C VAL A 160 13.04 -0.35 0.31
N GLU A 161 13.00 -0.33 -1.01
CA GLU A 161 14.18 -0.41 -1.88
C GLU A 161 14.24 0.80 -2.82
N VAL A 162 15.40 1.06 -3.40
CA VAL A 162 15.49 2.10 -4.43
C VAL A 162 14.85 1.54 -5.71
N PRO A 163 13.78 2.15 -6.25
CA PRO A 163 13.17 1.67 -7.48
C PRO A 163 14.15 1.82 -8.65
N ALA A 164 14.14 0.85 -9.56
CA ALA A 164 14.83 0.99 -10.84
C ALA A 164 14.01 1.93 -11.74
N GLY A 165 14.57 3.05 -12.20
CA GLY A 165 13.79 4.00 -12.99
C GLY A 165 14.51 5.28 -13.40
N ALA A 166 13.77 6.12 -14.12
CA ALA A 166 14.19 7.42 -14.62
C ALA A 166 14.38 8.45 -13.47
N PRO A 167 15.07 9.57 -13.72
CA PRO A 167 15.24 10.62 -12.73
C PRO A 167 13.90 11.11 -12.15
N LEU A 168 13.90 11.47 -10.87
CA LEU A 168 12.72 12.02 -10.19
C LEU A 168 12.32 13.37 -10.84
N GLY A 169 11.05 13.53 -11.17
CA GLY A 169 10.49 14.85 -11.48
C GLY A 169 10.57 15.78 -10.26
N GLN A 170 10.59 17.10 -10.47
CA GLN A 170 10.77 18.08 -9.38
C GLN A 170 9.77 17.90 -8.23
N GLU A 171 8.48 17.74 -8.55
CA GLU A 171 7.42 17.50 -7.57
C GLU A 171 7.66 16.20 -6.75
N THR A 172 8.07 15.13 -7.42
CA THR A 172 8.41 13.86 -6.78
C THR A 172 9.66 14.00 -5.91
N ALA A 173 10.68 14.73 -6.37
CA ALA A 173 11.89 14.99 -5.61
C ALA A 173 11.58 15.78 -4.32
N GLU A 174 10.72 16.79 -4.38
CA GLU A 174 10.26 17.53 -3.21
C GLU A 174 9.51 16.63 -2.22
N ALA A 175 8.67 15.72 -2.71
CA ALA A 175 7.99 14.73 -1.88
C ALA A 175 8.98 13.78 -1.19
N VAL A 176 10.00 13.30 -1.91
CA VAL A 176 11.05 12.44 -1.36
C VAL A 176 11.92 13.20 -0.35
N GLN A 177 12.16 14.51 -0.53
CA GLN A 177 12.83 15.35 0.48
C GLN A 177 11.98 15.48 1.76
N GLN A 178 10.65 15.61 1.64
CA GLN A 178 9.76 15.61 2.80
C GLN A 178 9.78 14.26 3.54
N ALA A 179 9.78 13.15 2.79
CA ALA A 179 9.98 11.81 3.37
C ALA A 179 11.35 11.71 4.06
N LEU A 180 12.44 12.19 3.43
CA LEU A 180 13.77 12.21 4.05
C LEU A 180 13.79 13.01 5.36
N ALA A 181 13.15 14.18 5.40
CA ALA A 181 13.05 15.00 6.60
C ALA A 181 12.31 14.27 7.73
N ALA A 182 11.19 13.60 7.42
CA ALA A 182 10.46 12.77 8.38
C ALA A 182 11.30 11.59 8.88
N GLU A 183 12.06 10.93 8.01
CA GLU A 183 12.96 9.83 8.39
C GLU A 183 14.11 10.32 9.29
N HIS A 184 14.68 11.50 9.04
CA HIS A 184 15.65 12.12 9.94
C HIS A 184 15.06 12.41 11.32
N ALA A 185 13.88 13.03 11.36
CA ALA A 185 13.19 13.31 12.62
C ALA A 185 12.88 12.01 13.39
N ALA A 186 12.43 10.96 12.70
CA ALA A 186 12.15 9.67 13.32
C ALA A 186 13.41 9.01 13.90
N VAL A 187 14.53 8.99 13.17
CA VAL A 187 15.81 8.49 13.71
C VAL A 187 16.22 9.24 14.98
N TRP A 188 16.08 10.58 14.97
CA TRP A 188 16.38 11.40 16.14
C TRP A 188 15.44 11.09 17.32
N VAL A 189 14.13 10.96 17.07
CA VAL A 189 13.12 10.62 18.08
C VAL A 189 13.44 9.27 18.72
N TYR A 190 13.74 8.24 17.92
CA TYR A 190 14.11 6.92 18.43
C TYR A 190 15.37 6.95 19.31
N GLY A 191 16.33 7.84 19.00
CA GLY A 191 17.47 8.11 19.86
C GLY A 191 17.06 8.76 21.19
N LEU A 192 16.26 9.83 21.14
CA LEU A 192 15.79 10.56 22.32
C LEU A 192 15.02 9.65 23.29
N VAL A 193 14.01 8.93 22.79
CA VAL A 193 13.09 8.16 23.64
C VAL A 193 13.78 6.97 24.32
N SER A 194 14.91 6.50 23.78
CA SER A 194 15.69 5.42 24.39
C SER A 194 16.16 5.75 25.81
N ALA A 195 16.30 7.03 26.15
CA ALA A 195 16.66 7.50 27.50
C ALA A 195 15.48 7.47 28.49
N TYR A 196 14.24 7.44 28.01
CA TYR A 196 13.02 7.50 28.83
C TYR A 196 12.32 6.14 28.94
N LEU A 197 12.59 5.22 28.02
CA LEU A 197 11.92 3.93 27.94
C LEU A 197 12.63 2.85 28.77
N PRO A 198 11.88 1.97 29.47
CA PRO A 198 12.44 0.81 30.15
C PRO A 198 13.17 -0.14 29.20
N ALA A 199 14.12 -0.92 29.73
CA ALA A 199 14.92 -1.89 28.96
C ALA A 199 14.09 -2.94 28.18
N ALA A 200 12.85 -3.20 28.60
CA ALA A 200 11.92 -4.06 27.86
C ALA A 200 11.66 -3.56 26.42
N PHE A 201 11.76 -2.25 26.18
CA PHE A 201 11.55 -1.63 24.88
C PHE A 201 12.81 -1.53 24.01
N THR A 202 14.00 -1.88 24.51
CA THR A 202 15.27 -1.76 23.77
C THR A 202 15.23 -2.46 22.41
N GLY A 203 14.57 -3.63 22.33
CA GLY A 203 14.38 -4.34 21.08
C GLY A 203 13.48 -3.59 20.08
N ALA A 204 12.39 -3.00 20.55
CA ALA A 204 11.46 -2.23 19.71
C ALA A 204 12.11 -0.93 19.21
N VAL A 205 12.83 -0.22 20.09
CA VAL A 205 13.58 0.99 19.76
C VAL A 205 14.67 0.71 18.72
N THR A 206 15.50 -0.30 18.95
CA THR A 206 16.58 -0.67 18.01
C THR A 206 16.04 -1.05 16.63
N ARG A 207 14.97 -1.85 16.57
CA ARG A 207 14.36 -2.24 15.30
C ARG A 207 13.75 -1.04 14.58
N GLY A 208 13.02 -0.17 15.29
CA GLY A 208 12.43 1.04 14.69
C GLY A 208 13.50 1.98 14.13
N ALA A 209 14.53 2.29 14.91
CA ALA A 209 15.66 3.11 14.48
C ALA A 209 16.35 2.54 13.22
N ALA A 210 16.60 1.22 13.20
CA ALA A 210 17.23 0.56 12.07
C ALA A 210 16.37 0.64 10.79
N GLU A 211 15.05 0.49 10.91
CA GLU A 211 14.13 0.64 9.77
C GLU A 211 14.11 2.08 9.23
N HIS A 212 14.07 3.09 10.10
CA HIS A 212 14.15 4.49 9.66
C HIS A 212 15.50 4.83 9.02
N VAL A 213 16.61 4.32 9.53
CA VAL A 213 17.93 4.47 8.89
C VAL A 213 17.93 3.85 7.48
N LYS A 214 17.34 2.66 7.29
CA LYS A 214 17.24 2.05 5.95
C LYS A 214 16.46 2.94 5.00
N ARG A 215 15.31 3.46 5.43
CA ARG A 215 14.42 4.32 4.63
C ARG A 215 15.05 5.66 4.30
N ARG A 216 15.69 6.31 5.27
CA ARG A 216 16.53 7.51 5.06
C ARG A 216 17.55 7.26 3.96
N ASN A 217 18.32 6.17 4.05
CA ASN A 217 19.33 5.83 3.06
C ASN A 217 18.71 5.54 1.67
N VAL A 218 17.47 5.03 1.61
CA VAL A 218 16.72 4.87 0.34
C VAL A 218 16.38 6.25 -0.24
N CYS A 219 15.86 7.19 0.56
CA CYS A 219 15.58 8.57 0.12
C CYS A 219 16.84 9.28 -0.40
N GLU A 220 17.95 9.21 0.34
CA GLU A 220 19.23 9.81 -0.06
C GLU A 220 19.71 9.27 -1.41
N ARG A 221 19.61 7.94 -1.62
CA ARG A 221 19.99 7.31 -2.89
C ARG A 221 19.05 7.70 -4.03
N MET A 222 17.73 7.75 -3.80
CA MET A 222 16.76 8.17 -4.81
C MET A 222 17.01 9.62 -5.26
N LEU A 223 17.24 10.53 -4.30
CA LEU A 223 17.53 11.93 -4.59
C LEU A 223 18.85 12.10 -5.34
N SER A 224 19.92 11.45 -4.86
CA SER A 224 21.25 11.51 -5.50
C SER A 224 21.22 10.94 -6.92
N ALA A 225 20.52 9.81 -7.14
CA ALA A 225 20.33 9.22 -8.47
C ALA A 225 19.53 10.15 -9.41
N GLY A 226 18.61 10.96 -8.86
CA GLY A 226 17.89 12.01 -9.57
C GLY A 226 18.67 13.32 -9.77
N GLY A 227 19.96 13.37 -9.41
CA GLY A 227 20.80 14.57 -9.51
C GLY A 227 20.50 15.65 -8.46
N GLN A 228 19.69 15.34 -7.46
CA GLN A 228 19.37 16.23 -6.34
C GLN A 228 20.38 16.04 -5.21
N THR A 229 20.62 17.10 -4.44
CA THR A 229 21.42 17.00 -3.20
C THR A 229 20.47 16.67 -2.04
N PRO A 230 20.61 15.50 -1.37
CA PRO A 230 19.79 15.18 -0.21
C PRO A 230 19.99 16.19 0.91
N THR A 231 18.90 16.68 1.51
CA THR A 231 18.99 17.58 2.65
C THR A 231 19.46 16.81 3.88
N GLY A 232 20.49 17.29 4.57
CA GLY A 232 21.01 16.67 5.80
C GLY A 232 20.03 16.74 6.99
N PRO A 233 20.28 15.99 8.07
CA PRO A 233 19.49 16.10 9.29
C PRO A 233 19.73 17.44 9.99
N GLU A 234 18.73 17.91 10.72
CA GLU A 234 18.88 19.01 11.66
C GLU A 234 19.73 18.58 12.86
N ALA A 235 20.39 19.55 13.51
CA ALA A 235 21.16 19.28 14.73
C ALA A 235 20.26 18.79 15.89
N ALA A 236 19.02 19.27 15.93
CA ALA A 236 17.99 18.85 16.88
C ALA A 236 16.59 19.08 16.30
N TYR A 237 15.65 18.25 16.76
CA TYR A 237 14.23 18.39 16.46
C TYR A 237 13.47 18.76 17.72
N VAL A 238 12.38 19.52 17.60
CA VAL A 238 11.58 19.95 18.76
C VAL A 238 10.35 19.04 18.85
N PRO A 239 10.22 18.22 19.90
CA PRO A 239 9.00 17.47 20.16
C PRO A 239 7.80 18.40 20.32
N PRO A 240 6.61 18.04 19.79
CA PRO A 240 5.40 18.86 19.92
C PRO A 240 4.91 19.00 21.37
N LYS A 241 5.28 18.05 22.24
CA LYS A 241 5.05 18.07 23.69
C LYS A 241 6.34 17.69 24.41
N PRO A 242 6.56 18.19 25.64
CA PRO A 242 7.69 17.76 26.46
C PRO A 242 7.69 16.23 26.67
N VAL A 243 8.87 15.61 26.57
CA VAL A 243 9.09 14.20 26.89
C VAL A 243 9.64 14.13 28.31
N THR A 244 8.85 13.61 29.24
CA THR A 244 9.17 13.61 30.68
C THR A 244 9.18 12.22 31.30
N ASP A 245 8.61 11.24 30.61
CA ASP A 245 8.43 9.86 31.10
C ASP A 245 8.26 8.88 29.92
N ALA A 246 8.11 7.60 30.24
CA ALA A 246 7.91 6.57 29.23
C ALA A 246 6.62 6.77 28.40
N GLY A 247 5.54 7.28 28.99
CA GLY A 247 4.27 7.49 28.29
C GLY A 247 4.37 8.57 27.21
N THR A 248 4.89 9.73 27.59
CA THR A 248 5.17 10.86 26.68
C THR A 248 6.22 10.51 25.63
N ALA A 249 7.17 9.62 25.94
CA ALA A 249 8.12 9.09 24.98
C ALA A 249 7.45 8.17 23.94
N MET A 250 6.59 7.24 24.36
CA MET A 250 5.83 6.38 23.44
C MET A 250 4.86 7.19 22.57
N GLU A 251 4.22 8.22 23.13
CA GLU A 251 3.39 9.16 22.35
C GLU A 251 4.22 9.85 21.26
N LEU A 252 5.44 10.33 21.59
CA LEU A 252 6.32 10.96 20.60
C LEU A 252 6.71 10.00 19.48
N VAL A 253 6.99 8.73 19.77
CA VAL A 253 7.26 7.73 18.71
C VAL A 253 6.04 7.55 17.82
N ALA A 254 4.84 7.45 18.40
CA ALA A 254 3.61 7.33 17.63
C ALA A 254 3.36 8.56 16.73
N THR A 255 3.72 9.77 17.18
CA THR A 255 3.72 10.98 16.35
C THR A 255 4.70 10.84 15.19
N ALA A 256 5.96 10.50 15.46
CA ALA A 256 6.98 10.37 14.41
C ALA A 256 6.60 9.33 13.34
N GLU A 257 5.99 8.21 13.74
CA GLU A 257 5.48 7.20 12.81
C GLU A 257 4.28 7.70 12.01
N SER A 258 3.42 8.52 12.59
CA SER A 258 2.29 9.16 11.87
C SER A 258 2.79 10.17 10.84
N ASP A 259 3.81 10.97 11.19
CA ASP A 259 4.45 11.92 10.29
C ASP A 259 5.17 11.22 9.14
N ALA A 260 5.90 10.13 9.43
CA ALA A 260 6.52 9.29 8.41
C ALA A 260 5.46 8.69 7.47
N SER A 261 4.37 8.13 8.00
CA SER A 261 3.26 7.65 7.19
C SER A 261 2.70 8.75 6.27
N ALA A 262 2.45 9.96 6.78
CA ALA A 262 1.96 11.07 5.99
C ALA A 262 2.94 11.50 4.89
N ALA A 263 4.24 11.55 5.20
CA ALA A 263 5.27 11.93 4.23
C ALA A 263 5.39 10.90 3.09
N TRP A 264 5.36 9.60 3.40
CA TRP A 264 5.38 8.54 2.39
C TRP A 264 4.11 8.49 1.55
N LEU A 265 2.94 8.78 2.14
CA LEU A 265 1.70 8.98 1.37
C LEU A 265 1.86 10.16 0.38
N GLY A 266 2.48 11.25 0.82
CA GLY A 266 2.78 12.40 -0.03
C GLY A 266 3.68 12.08 -1.24
N VAL A 267 4.55 11.07 -1.14
CA VAL A 267 5.33 10.53 -2.28
C VAL A 267 4.43 9.80 -3.26
N ILE A 268 3.50 8.96 -2.79
CA ILE A 268 2.53 8.23 -3.64
C ILE A 268 1.67 9.22 -4.44
N ASP A 269 1.24 10.31 -3.81
CA ASP A 269 0.40 11.35 -4.43
C ASP A 269 1.11 12.13 -5.55
N ARG A 270 2.45 12.17 -5.52
CA ARG A 270 3.30 13.03 -6.36
C ARG A 270 4.16 12.28 -7.36
N THR A 271 3.87 11.00 -7.60
CA THR A 271 4.57 10.18 -8.60
C THR A 271 3.60 9.32 -9.40
N ASP A 272 3.93 9.06 -10.67
CA ASP A 272 3.26 8.06 -11.51
C ASP A 272 4.10 6.78 -11.67
N ASP A 273 5.30 6.74 -11.08
CA ASP A 273 6.17 5.58 -11.15
C ASP A 273 5.67 4.46 -10.22
N ALA A 274 5.27 3.34 -10.82
CA ALA A 274 4.72 2.18 -10.13
C ALA A 274 5.69 1.55 -9.10
N ALA A 275 6.99 1.53 -9.39
CA ALA A 275 8.00 0.97 -8.50
C ALA A 275 8.26 1.90 -7.29
N LEU A 276 8.29 3.21 -7.52
CA LEU A 276 8.36 4.20 -6.44
C LEU A 276 7.12 4.17 -5.57
N ARG A 277 5.92 4.02 -6.16
CA ARG A 277 4.69 3.86 -5.37
C ARG A 277 4.71 2.61 -4.50
N THR A 278 5.21 1.50 -5.02
CA THR A 278 5.36 0.26 -4.25
C THR A 278 6.31 0.48 -3.07
N THR A 279 7.44 1.15 -3.31
CA THR A 279 8.42 1.51 -2.28
C THR A 279 7.80 2.39 -1.19
N ALA A 280 7.10 3.45 -1.59
CA ALA A 280 6.47 4.39 -0.68
C ALA A 280 5.32 3.75 0.11
N LEU A 281 4.52 2.90 -0.53
CA LEU A 281 3.45 2.12 0.10
C LEU A 281 4.01 1.21 1.20
N ASN A 282 5.10 0.50 0.93
CA ASN A 282 5.75 -0.36 1.92
C ASN A 282 6.24 0.44 3.13
N ALA A 283 6.82 1.63 2.91
CA ALA A 283 7.26 2.50 3.98
C ALA A 283 6.08 3.04 4.82
N LEU A 284 5.02 3.52 4.15
CA LEU A 284 3.75 3.97 4.74
C LEU A 284 3.14 2.89 5.63
N ILE A 285 2.96 1.66 5.13
CA ILE A 285 2.37 0.54 5.88
C ILE A 285 3.25 0.17 7.07
N GLY A 286 4.57 0.11 6.86
CA GLY A 286 5.49 -0.23 7.93
C GLY A 286 5.45 0.78 9.08
N SER A 287 5.33 2.08 8.78
CA SER A 287 5.16 3.12 9.80
C SER A 287 3.80 3.10 10.47
N ALA A 288 2.71 2.93 9.71
CA ALA A 288 1.36 2.86 10.26
C ALA A 288 1.20 1.70 11.26
N ARG A 289 1.75 0.51 10.94
CA ARG A 289 1.79 -0.64 11.86
C ARG A 289 2.60 -0.31 13.11
N ARG A 290 3.81 0.22 12.95
CA ARG A 290 4.70 0.50 14.10
C ARG A 290 4.13 1.56 15.04
N GLY A 291 3.59 2.64 14.48
CA GLY A 291 2.88 3.68 15.23
C GLY A 291 1.69 3.10 16.00
N THR A 292 0.92 2.18 15.39
CA THR A 292 -0.19 1.51 16.06
C THR A 292 0.26 0.66 17.25
N ALA A 293 1.39 -0.05 17.13
CA ALA A 293 1.95 -0.81 18.23
C ALA A 293 2.32 0.10 19.42
N TRP A 294 2.98 1.23 19.18
CA TRP A 294 3.29 2.20 20.25
C TRP A 294 2.03 2.81 20.88
N ARG A 295 1.01 3.10 20.07
CA ARG A 295 -0.30 3.59 20.55
C ARG A 295 -0.97 2.61 21.52
N ALA A 296 -0.83 1.32 21.29
CA ALA A 296 -1.35 0.30 22.21
C ALA A 296 -0.65 0.36 23.58
N GLU A 297 0.68 0.55 23.59
CA GLU A 297 1.50 0.53 24.82
C GLU A 297 1.16 1.66 25.80
N PHE A 298 0.81 2.85 25.31
CA PHE A 298 0.38 3.96 26.17
C PHE A 298 -1.14 4.12 26.30
N GLY A 299 -1.92 3.17 25.77
CA GLY A 299 -3.38 3.16 25.91
C GLY A 299 -4.11 4.23 25.10
N ALA A 300 -3.60 4.60 23.92
CA ALA A 300 -4.25 5.56 23.04
C ALA A 300 -5.64 5.07 22.60
N THR A 301 -6.61 5.98 22.52
CA THR A 301 -7.94 5.69 21.97
C THR A 301 -8.25 6.65 20.82
N PRO A 302 -8.53 6.16 19.59
CA PRO A 302 -8.44 4.76 19.15
C PRO A 302 -6.98 4.28 19.01
N VAL A 303 -6.72 2.98 19.17
CA VAL A 303 -5.36 2.41 18.98
C VAL A 303 -4.95 2.50 17.51
N ALA A 304 -5.75 1.95 16.61
CA ALA A 304 -5.56 2.09 15.16
C ALA A 304 -6.25 3.37 14.63
N ILE A 305 -5.52 4.15 13.85
CA ILE A 305 -6.10 5.26 13.10
C ILE A 305 -6.75 4.70 11.84
N ALA A 306 -7.97 5.13 11.51
CA ALA A 306 -8.71 4.59 10.38
C ALA A 306 -7.98 4.78 9.04
N MET A 307 -7.39 5.95 8.79
CA MET A 307 -6.69 6.27 7.53
C MET A 307 -7.57 6.07 6.27
N PRO A 308 -8.74 6.74 6.15
CA PRO A 308 -9.65 6.53 5.02
C PRO A 308 -9.13 7.02 3.66
N GLY A 309 -8.02 7.77 3.64
CA GLY A 309 -7.58 8.53 2.48
C GLY A 309 -8.53 9.71 2.29
N GLN A 310 -8.14 10.92 2.68
CA GLN A 310 -9.01 12.06 2.46
C GLN A 310 -8.97 12.50 1.01
N ALA A 311 -10.15 12.87 0.50
CA ALA A 311 -10.30 13.69 -0.69
C ALA A 311 -9.79 15.10 -0.35
N THR A 312 -8.54 15.42 -0.69
CA THR A 312 -8.11 16.83 -0.75
C THR A 312 -8.62 17.46 -2.03
#